data_AF-A0A2N3N3J8-F1
#
_entry.id   AF-A0A2N3N3J8-F1
#
_cell.length_a   1.000
_cell.length_b   1.000
_cell.length_c   1.000
_cell.angle_alpha   90.00
_cell.angle_beta   90.00
_cell.angle_gamma   90.00
#
_symmetry.space_group_name_H-M   'P 1'
#
loop_
_entity.id
_entity.type
_entity.pdbx_description
1 polymer ?
#
loop_
_entity_poly.entity_id
_entity_poly.type
_entity_poly.pdbx_seq_one_letter_code
_entity_poly.pdbx_strand_id
1 'polypeptide(L)'
;MTTANPPPSFFPHPFHPSSSFTIIIILQPTPTHNSLSQHTQLSNPRPREPYLFSALSLSLSLRKAPPQPKILKNSSLRPRSIITPPQFAALFPRALQSSPNIQTLYRDLEHQRSAAVDAVRENIDAEAKRGYRLRNEVAKARREEEQGEIDDEIEIERALFGASTDAQNTKHTLSSIIPELDGAVADLESEIKTLEEEEKNITASLKKTVGTMSDLRYGELDNKDLPQDALDALNALVARCNEMS
;
A
#
# COMPACT_ATOMS: atom_id res chain seq x y z
N MET A 1 -37.63 23.77 74.48
CA MET A 1 -37.24 23.92 73.06
C MET A 1 -35.85 23.32 72.93
N THR A 2 -35.77 22.09 72.44
CA THR A 2 -34.55 21.27 72.46
C THR A 2 -34.09 21.08 71.01
N THR A 3 -32.87 21.50 70.72
CA THR A 3 -32.26 21.50 69.38
C THR A 3 -31.66 20.13 69.07
N ALA A 4 -32.17 19.46 68.04
CA ALA A 4 -31.66 18.18 67.57
C ALA A 4 -30.63 18.37 66.43
N ASN A 5 -29.43 17.84 66.60
CA ASN A 5 -28.39 17.74 65.57
C ASN A 5 -28.76 16.68 64.51
N PRO A 6 -28.48 16.91 63.21
CA PRO A 6 -28.62 15.89 62.18
C PRO A 6 -27.38 14.97 62.08
N PRO A 7 -27.55 13.70 61.64
CA PRO A 7 -26.45 12.72 61.52
C PRO A 7 -25.58 12.93 60.26
N PRO A 8 -24.33 12.42 60.26
CA PRO A 8 -23.36 12.68 59.20
C PRO A 8 -23.62 11.87 57.92
N SER A 9 -23.43 12.54 56.78
CA SER A 9 -23.51 12.00 55.42
C SER A 9 -22.29 11.14 55.08
N PHE A 10 -22.51 9.86 54.76
CA PHE A 10 -21.53 8.98 54.15
C PHE A 10 -21.49 9.23 52.63
N PHE A 11 -20.36 9.75 52.13
CA PHE A 11 -20.04 9.78 50.71
C PHE A 11 -19.33 8.48 50.31
N PRO A 12 -19.75 7.76 49.26
CA PRO A 12 -18.94 6.70 48.68
C PRO A 12 -17.98 7.27 47.62
N HIS A 13 -16.69 6.90 47.74
CA HIS A 13 -15.64 7.20 46.77
C HIS A 13 -15.86 6.46 45.44
N PRO A 14 -15.40 7.02 44.30
CA PRO A 14 -15.46 6.34 43.01
C PRO A 14 -14.42 5.21 42.91
N PHE A 15 -14.89 4.03 42.52
CA PHE A 15 -14.06 2.88 42.16
C PHE A 15 -13.35 3.14 40.82
N HIS A 16 -12.02 3.06 40.81
CA HIS A 16 -11.21 2.92 39.60
C HIS A 16 -11.10 1.44 39.22
N PRO A 17 -11.38 1.04 37.97
CA PRO A 17 -11.04 -0.29 37.49
C PRO A 17 -9.64 -0.30 36.86
N SER A 18 -8.61 -0.68 37.63
CA SER A 18 -7.39 -1.27 37.08
C SER A 18 -7.47 -2.79 37.22
N SER A 19 -7.82 -3.50 36.14
CA SER A 19 -7.45 -4.90 35.99
C SER A 19 -7.65 -5.32 34.54
N SER A 20 -6.59 -5.18 33.75
CA SER A 20 -6.48 -5.78 32.43
C SER A 20 -6.49 -7.31 32.56
N PHE A 21 -7.60 -7.95 32.16
CA PHE A 21 -7.65 -9.39 31.94
C PHE A 21 -7.39 -9.67 30.45
N THR A 22 -6.15 -10.04 30.13
CA THR A 22 -5.76 -10.56 28.83
C THR A 22 -6.06 -12.06 28.80
N ILE A 23 -7.01 -12.49 27.97
CA ILE A 23 -7.25 -13.90 27.67
C ILE A 23 -6.38 -14.27 26.46
N ILE A 24 -5.39 -15.14 26.68
CA ILE A 24 -4.54 -15.74 25.64
C ILE A 24 -5.24 -17.02 25.17
N ILE A 25 -5.69 -17.05 23.91
CA ILE A 25 -6.11 -18.30 23.25
C ILE A 25 -4.91 -18.84 22.47
N ILE A 26 -4.37 -19.96 22.94
CA ILE A 26 -3.34 -20.75 22.26
C ILE A 26 -4.05 -21.63 21.22
N LEU A 27 -3.87 -21.36 19.92
CA LEU A 27 -4.21 -22.32 18.88
C LEU A 27 -3.06 -23.33 18.72
N GLN A 28 -3.37 -24.61 18.91
CA GLN A 28 -2.50 -25.72 18.53
C GLN A 28 -2.63 -26.03 17.03
N PRO A 29 -1.55 -26.48 16.35
CA PRO A 29 -1.62 -26.97 14.97
C PRO A 29 -1.95 -28.47 14.96
N THR A 30 -2.74 -28.92 13.99
CA THR A 30 -3.00 -30.34 13.71
C THR A 30 -2.60 -30.70 12.27
N PRO A 31 -2.33 -31.99 12.00
CA PRO A 31 -1.12 -32.40 11.31
C PRO A 31 -1.28 -32.72 9.83
N THR A 32 -0.14 -32.68 9.14
CA THR A 32 0.13 -33.29 7.85
C THR A 32 -0.03 -34.81 7.89
N HIS A 33 -0.68 -35.40 6.88
CA HIS A 33 -0.42 -36.78 6.49
C HIS A 33 -0.18 -36.89 4.99
N ASN A 34 0.77 -37.77 4.70
CA ASN A 34 1.58 -37.86 3.50
C ASN A 34 0.99 -38.85 2.48
N SER A 35 1.26 -38.57 1.19
CA SER A 35 1.48 -39.44 0.03
C SER A 35 0.72 -40.77 -0.14
N LEU A 36 0.16 -40.97 -1.35
CA LEU A 36 0.57 -42.11 -2.19
C LEU A 36 0.34 -41.84 -3.68
N SER A 37 1.45 -41.97 -4.42
CA SER A 37 1.60 -41.96 -5.89
C SER A 37 0.74 -43.06 -6.55
N GLN A 38 0.37 -43.00 -7.84
CA GLN A 38 1.27 -43.35 -8.95
C GLN A 38 0.63 -43.09 -10.33
N HIS A 39 1.43 -42.52 -11.26
CA HIS A 39 1.70 -42.93 -12.67
C HIS A 39 0.49 -43.13 -13.65
N THR A 40 0.38 -42.55 -14.86
CA THR A 40 1.36 -42.39 -15.97
C THR A 40 0.73 -41.61 -17.16
N GLN A 41 1.50 -40.67 -17.76
CA GLN A 41 1.52 -40.22 -19.19
C GLN A 41 0.27 -39.52 -19.79
N LEU A 42 0.32 -38.58 -20.74
CA LEU A 42 1.34 -38.06 -21.66
C LEU A 42 0.88 -36.66 -22.16
N SER A 43 1.80 -35.90 -22.76
CA SER A 43 1.61 -34.70 -23.59
C SER A 43 1.71 -33.32 -22.89
N ASN A 44 2.89 -32.72 -23.10
CA ASN A 44 3.13 -31.29 -23.14
C ASN A 44 3.01 -30.87 -24.62
N PRO A 45 2.58 -29.65 -24.96
CA PRO A 45 3.50 -28.52 -24.80
C PRO A 45 2.86 -27.25 -24.24
N ARG A 46 3.68 -26.51 -23.47
CA ARG A 46 3.48 -25.16 -22.95
C ARG A 46 2.81 -24.21 -23.94
N PRO A 47 2.00 -23.28 -23.42
CA PRO A 47 2.12 -21.88 -23.79
C PRO A 47 2.69 -21.07 -22.63
N ARG A 48 3.47 -20.07 -23.01
CA ARG A 48 4.15 -19.11 -22.14
C ARG A 48 3.11 -18.23 -21.46
N GLU A 49 3.09 -18.25 -20.12
CA GLU A 49 2.55 -17.15 -19.31
C GLU A 49 3.37 -15.88 -19.60
N PRO A 50 2.69 -14.76 -19.81
CA PRO A 50 3.03 -13.57 -19.06
C PRO A 50 1.89 -13.23 -18.10
N TYR A 51 2.12 -13.55 -16.83
CA TYR A 51 1.60 -12.76 -15.71
C TYR A 51 1.71 -11.28 -16.06
N LEU A 52 0.59 -10.55 -16.04
CA LEU A 52 0.46 -9.12 -15.70
C LEU A 52 -0.92 -8.52 -16.05
N PHE A 53 -2.03 -9.28 -16.10
CA PHE A 53 -3.37 -8.68 -16.24
C PHE A 53 -4.48 -9.39 -15.44
N SER A 54 -4.21 -9.80 -14.20
CA SER A 54 -5.24 -10.32 -13.28
C SER A 54 -5.44 -9.49 -12.01
N ALA A 55 -4.88 -8.28 -11.92
CA ALA A 55 -4.98 -7.45 -10.71
C ALA A 55 -6.18 -6.49 -10.68
N LEU A 56 -7.07 -6.48 -11.68
CA LEU A 56 -8.20 -5.55 -11.74
C LEU A 56 -9.57 -6.22 -12.03
N SER A 57 -9.85 -7.35 -11.39
CA SER A 57 -11.22 -7.87 -11.32
C SER A 57 -11.55 -8.51 -9.97
N LEU A 58 -11.21 -7.82 -8.89
CA LEU A 58 -11.96 -7.93 -7.63
C LEU A 58 -12.85 -6.69 -7.44
N SER A 59 -13.46 -6.23 -8.52
CA SER A 59 -14.60 -5.33 -8.43
C SER A 59 -15.83 -6.12 -8.01
N LEU A 60 -16.36 -5.71 -6.85
CA LEU A 60 -17.79 -5.77 -6.57
C LEU A 60 -18.39 -7.14 -6.22
N SER A 61 -17.85 -7.79 -5.18
CA SER A 61 -18.70 -8.45 -4.18
C SER A 61 -18.67 -7.67 -2.87
N LEU A 62 -18.85 -6.34 -2.96
CA LEU A 62 -19.39 -5.59 -1.85
C LEU A 62 -20.85 -6.04 -1.71
N ARG A 63 -21.05 -7.16 -0.99
CA ARG A 63 -22.33 -7.46 -0.36
C ARG A 63 -22.84 -6.14 0.16
N LYS A 64 -24.01 -5.73 -0.31
CA LYS A 64 -24.74 -4.56 0.15
C LYS A 64 -25.02 -4.77 1.63
N ALA A 65 -24.00 -4.51 2.45
CA ALA A 65 -24.09 -4.62 3.89
C ALA A 65 -25.17 -3.62 4.27
N PRO A 66 -26.17 -4.03 5.06
CA PRO A 66 -27.18 -3.11 5.53
C PRO A 66 -26.45 -1.89 6.10
N PRO A 67 -26.98 -0.66 5.89
CA PRO A 67 -26.39 0.52 6.52
C PRO A 67 -26.23 0.19 8.00
N GLN A 68 -24.99 0.29 8.51
CA GLN A 68 -24.60 -0.08 9.87
C GLN A 68 -25.58 0.28 10.99
N PRO A 69 -26.38 1.39 10.95
CA PRO A 69 -27.43 1.61 11.95
C PRO A 69 -28.49 0.50 12.03
N LYS A 70 -28.81 -0.17 10.91
CA LYS A 70 -29.80 -1.26 10.92
C LYS A 70 -29.25 -2.50 11.64
N ILE A 71 -27.98 -2.83 11.49
CA ILE A 71 -27.42 -4.01 12.16
C ILE A 71 -27.39 -3.80 13.68
N LEU A 72 -27.01 -2.60 14.13
CA LEU A 72 -26.93 -2.25 15.56
C LEU A 72 -28.31 -2.10 16.21
N LYS A 73 -29.29 -1.53 15.50
CA LYS A 73 -30.65 -1.34 16.03
C LYS A 73 -31.46 -2.64 16.08
N ASN A 74 -31.20 -3.55 15.14
CA ASN A 74 -31.99 -4.76 14.98
C ASN A 74 -31.48 -5.91 15.86
N SER A 75 -30.23 -5.86 16.33
CA SER A 75 -29.59 -7.05 16.90
C SER A 75 -29.99 -7.36 18.34
N SER A 76 -30.26 -6.40 19.24
CA SER A 76 -30.48 -6.83 20.64
C SER A 76 -31.04 -5.83 21.68
N LEU A 77 -31.64 -4.70 21.29
CA LEU A 77 -32.00 -3.66 22.27
C LEU A 77 -33.41 -3.78 22.88
N ARG A 78 -34.13 -4.88 22.63
CA ARG A 78 -35.40 -5.12 23.32
C ARG A 78 -35.08 -5.74 24.68
N PRO A 79 -35.33 -5.07 25.82
CA PRO A 79 -35.03 -5.64 27.13
C PRO A 79 -35.88 -6.89 27.31
N ARG A 80 -35.24 -8.06 27.26
CA ARG A 80 -35.83 -9.34 27.64
C ARG A 80 -35.36 -9.65 29.04
N SER A 81 -36.25 -9.66 30.03
CA SER A 81 -35.97 -10.21 31.36
C SER A 81 -35.37 -11.61 31.19
N ILE A 82 -34.13 -11.82 31.65
CA ILE A 82 -33.41 -13.10 31.46
C ILE A 82 -34.02 -14.16 32.38
N ILE A 83 -34.56 -13.71 33.52
CA ILE A 83 -35.19 -14.53 34.53
C ILE A 83 -36.52 -13.88 34.94
N THR A 84 -37.51 -14.70 35.23
CA THR A 84 -38.78 -14.24 35.78
C THR A 84 -38.68 -14.05 37.30
N PRO A 85 -39.55 -13.25 37.94
CA PRO A 85 -39.55 -13.08 39.39
C PRO A 85 -39.52 -14.38 40.22
N PRO A 86 -40.29 -15.46 39.88
CA PRO A 86 -40.20 -16.71 40.63
C PRO A 86 -38.87 -17.45 40.42
N GLN A 87 -38.27 -17.36 39.23
CA GLN A 87 -36.94 -17.92 38.98
C GLN A 87 -35.85 -17.15 39.75
N PHE A 88 -35.99 -15.83 39.87
CA PHE A 88 -35.11 -15.02 40.70
C PHE A 88 -35.24 -15.37 42.19
N ALA A 89 -36.48 -15.52 42.69
CA ALA A 89 -36.72 -15.94 44.06
C ALA A 89 -36.10 -17.33 44.36
N ALA A 90 -36.11 -18.24 43.39
CA ALA A 90 -35.49 -19.57 43.53
C ALA A 90 -33.97 -19.55 43.75
N LEU A 91 -33.28 -18.43 43.46
CA LEU A 91 -31.84 -18.26 43.71
C LEU A 91 -31.52 -18.04 45.21
N PHE A 92 -32.53 -17.76 46.03
CA PHE A 92 -32.38 -17.51 47.46
C PHE A 92 -32.77 -18.75 48.29
N PRO A 93 -32.22 -18.92 49.51
CA PRO A 93 -32.63 -19.98 50.43
C PRO A 93 -34.15 -19.97 50.68
N ARG A 94 -34.79 -21.16 50.81
CA ARG A 94 -36.26 -21.30 50.95
C ARG A 94 -36.88 -20.43 52.04
N ALA A 95 -36.17 -20.20 53.15
CA ALA A 95 -36.63 -19.35 54.24
C ALA A 95 -36.79 -17.87 53.87
N LEU A 96 -36.11 -17.41 52.82
CA LEU A 96 -36.11 -16.01 52.38
C LEU A 96 -36.92 -15.78 51.10
N GLN A 97 -37.31 -16.82 50.35
CA GLN A 97 -37.97 -16.70 49.04
C GLN A 97 -39.31 -15.94 49.08
N SER A 98 -40.03 -16.00 50.21
CA SER A 98 -41.28 -15.27 50.43
C SER A 98 -41.08 -13.85 50.98
N SER A 99 -39.83 -13.40 51.16
CA SER A 99 -39.56 -12.07 51.71
C SER A 99 -39.85 -10.98 50.67
N PRO A 100 -40.47 -9.85 51.08
CA PRO A 100 -40.78 -8.74 50.17
C PRO A 100 -39.51 -8.06 49.63
N ASN A 101 -38.39 -8.15 50.35
CA ASN A 101 -37.11 -7.57 49.97
C ASN A 101 -36.52 -8.18 48.68
N ILE A 102 -36.86 -9.43 48.36
CA ILE A 102 -36.44 -10.06 47.10
C ILE A 102 -37.19 -9.44 45.92
N GLN A 103 -38.46 -9.06 46.11
CA GLN A 103 -39.24 -8.40 45.06
C GLN A 103 -38.71 -6.98 44.81
N THR A 104 -38.38 -6.23 45.85
CA THR A 104 -37.79 -4.89 45.70
C THR A 104 -36.43 -4.97 44.99
N LEU A 105 -35.57 -5.90 45.40
CA LEU A 105 -34.27 -6.13 44.74
C LEU A 105 -34.43 -6.50 43.26
N TYR A 106 -35.39 -7.36 42.91
CA TYR A 106 -35.67 -7.70 41.52
C TYR A 106 -36.10 -6.48 40.71
N ARG A 107 -36.93 -5.59 41.29
CA ARG A 107 -37.38 -4.37 40.62
C ARG A 107 -36.24 -3.38 40.42
N ASP A 108 -35.38 -3.23 41.42
CA ASP A 108 -34.20 -2.36 41.33
C ASP A 108 -33.23 -2.85 40.26
N LEU A 109 -32.99 -4.17 40.18
CA LEU A 109 -32.13 -4.77 39.15
C LEU A 109 -32.71 -4.62 37.75
N GLU A 110 -34.03 -4.85 37.58
CA GLU A 110 -34.69 -4.62 36.30
C GLU A 110 -34.65 -3.14 35.88
N HIS A 111 -34.77 -2.21 36.84
CA HIS A 111 -34.62 -0.77 36.59
C HIS A 111 -33.19 -0.39 36.19
N GLN A 112 -32.17 -0.89 36.90
CA GLN A 112 -30.77 -0.67 36.53
C GLN A 112 -30.47 -1.21 35.13
N ARG A 113 -31.03 -2.37 34.80
CA ARG A 113 -30.89 -2.97 33.49
C ARG A 113 -31.57 -2.16 32.40
N SER A 114 -32.80 -1.67 32.61
CA SER A 114 -33.47 -0.82 31.63
C SER A 114 -32.69 0.46 31.40
N ALA A 115 -32.20 1.11 32.46
CA ALA A 115 -31.36 2.30 32.35
C ALA A 115 -30.07 2.04 31.55
N ALA A 116 -29.40 0.90 31.78
CA ALA A 116 -28.22 0.52 31.01
C ALA A 116 -28.53 0.26 29.53
N VAL A 117 -29.65 -0.40 29.23
CA VAL A 117 -30.10 -0.64 27.84
C VAL A 117 -30.42 0.67 27.14
N ASP A 118 -31.09 1.61 27.82
CA ASP A 118 -31.41 2.92 27.29
C ASP A 118 -30.15 3.74 27.01
N ALA A 119 -29.15 3.71 27.91
CA ALA A 119 -27.85 4.36 27.69
C ALA A 119 -27.09 3.77 26.49
N VAL A 120 -27.08 2.43 26.33
CA VAL A 120 -26.47 1.78 25.17
C VAL A 120 -27.20 2.17 23.89
N ARG A 121 -28.54 2.27 23.93
CA ARG A 121 -29.35 2.69 22.78
C ARG A 121 -29.01 4.13 22.35
N GLU A 122 -28.90 5.05 23.30
CA GLU A 122 -28.50 6.43 23.04
C GLU A 122 -27.09 6.50 22.44
N ASN A 123 -26.13 5.75 22.99
CA ASN A 123 -24.77 5.67 22.46
C ASN A 123 -24.74 5.14 21.03
N ILE A 124 -25.53 4.11 20.71
CA ILE A 124 -25.64 3.58 19.35
C ILE A 124 -26.21 4.64 18.39
N ASP A 125 -27.21 5.40 18.82
CA ASP A 125 -27.77 6.47 17.99
C ASP A 125 -26.78 7.63 17.78
N ALA A 126 -26.01 7.99 18.81
CA ALA A 126 -24.95 8.98 18.71
C ALA A 126 -23.83 8.52 17.77
N GLU A 127 -23.37 7.27 17.92
CA GLU A 127 -22.31 6.69 17.09
C GLU A 127 -22.75 6.52 15.63
N ALA A 128 -24.01 6.14 15.40
CA ALA A 128 -24.56 6.08 14.05
C ALA A 128 -24.57 7.46 13.36
N LYS A 129 -24.89 8.53 14.09
CA LYS A 129 -24.82 9.91 13.56
C LYS A 129 -23.38 10.32 13.26
N ARG A 130 -22.43 10.00 14.14
CA ARG A 130 -20.99 10.26 13.91
C ARG A 130 -20.48 9.52 12.68
N GLY A 131 -20.80 8.23 12.55
CA GLY A 131 -20.44 7.43 11.39
C GLY A 131 -21.01 7.98 10.07
N TYR A 132 -22.22 8.54 10.08
CA TYR A 132 -22.78 9.21 8.90
C TYR A 132 -22.01 10.49 8.54
N ARG A 133 -21.66 11.32 9.53
CA ARG A 133 -20.85 12.53 9.31
C ARG A 133 -19.49 12.19 8.73
N LEU A 134 -18.78 11.23 9.33
CA LEU A 134 -17.47 10.79 8.86
C LEU A 134 -17.52 10.26 7.43
N ARG A 135 -18.52 9.44 7.09
CA ARG A 135 -18.69 8.95 5.71
C ARG A 135 -18.91 10.08 4.70
N ASN A 136 -19.67 11.10 5.09
CA ASN A 136 -19.89 12.26 4.23
C ASN A 136 -18.62 13.09 4.07
N GLU A 137 -17.85 13.28 5.14
CA GLU A 137 -16.55 13.98 5.10
C GLU A 137 -15.55 13.24 4.21
N VAL A 138 -15.42 11.92 4.36
CA VAL A 138 -14.56 11.09 3.49
C VAL A 138 -15.02 11.14 2.04
N ALA A 139 -16.32 11.04 1.78
CA ALA A 139 -16.84 11.13 0.43
C ALA A 139 -16.66 12.54 -0.17
N LYS A 140 -16.61 13.59 0.67
CA LYS A 140 -16.31 14.95 0.23
C LYS A 140 -14.82 15.10 -0.08
N ALA A 141 -13.94 14.69 0.82
CA ALA A 141 -12.49 14.71 0.63
C ALA A 141 -12.08 13.96 -0.64
N ARG A 142 -12.65 12.77 -0.89
CA ARG A 142 -12.38 12.01 -2.11
C ARG A 142 -12.79 12.74 -3.38
N ARG A 143 -13.90 13.49 -3.36
CA ARG A 143 -14.32 14.30 -4.53
C ARG A 143 -13.43 15.52 -4.72
N GLU A 144 -12.96 16.12 -3.64
CA GLU A 144 -12.03 17.26 -3.70
C GLU A 144 -10.65 16.82 -4.20
N GLU A 145 -10.17 15.64 -3.80
CA GLU A 145 -8.97 15.00 -4.36
C GLU A 145 -9.14 14.69 -5.85
N GLU A 146 -10.22 14.01 -6.24
CA GLU A 146 -10.52 13.70 -7.65
C GLU A 146 -10.64 14.98 -8.51
N GLN A 147 -11.19 16.07 -7.96
CA GLN A 147 -11.26 17.37 -8.66
C GLN A 147 -9.92 18.09 -8.73
N GLY A 148 -9.11 18.03 -7.67
CA GLY A 148 -7.75 18.58 -7.66
C GLY A 148 -6.84 17.85 -8.64
N GLU A 149 -6.91 16.52 -8.70
CA GLU A 149 -6.16 15.71 -9.68
C GLU A 149 -6.52 16.08 -11.13
N ILE A 150 -7.80 16.33 -11.43
CA ILE A 150 -8.24 16.75 -12.78
C ILE A 150 -7.71 18.16 -13.11
N ASP A 151 -7.74 19.10 -12.16
CA ASP A 151 -7.24 20.47 -12.37
C ASP A 151 -5.71 20.47 -12.58
N ASP A 152 -4.99 19.71 -11.75
CA ASP A 152 -3.55 19.51 -11.86
C ASP A 152 -3.17 18.83 -13.19
N GLU A 153 -3.92 17.81 -13.63
CA GLU A 153 -3.70 17.15 -14.93
C GLU A 153 -3.89 18.13 -16.09
N ILE A 154 -4.95 18.95 -16.07
CA ILE A 154 -5.19 19.99 -17.09
C ILE A 154 -4.07 21.04 -17.08
N GLU A 155 -3.58 21.44 -15.91
CA GLU A 155 -2.46 22.38 -15.81
C GLU A 155 -1.15 21.77 -16.35
N ILE A 156 -0.89 20.49 -16.05
CA ILE A 156 0.26 19.74 -16.56
C ILE A 156 0.17 19.59 -18.09
N GLU A 157 -0.99 19.22 -18.63
CA GLU A 157 -1.22 19.13 -20.09
C GLU A 157 -0.96 20.47 -20.76
N ARG A 158 -1.45 21.56 -20.17
CA ARG A 158 -1.22 22.92 -20.69
C ARG A 158 0.26 23.33 -20.60
N ALA A 159 0.99 22.90 -19.56
CA ALA A 159 2.41 23.17 -19.44
C ALA A 159 3.25 22.35 -20.42
N LEU A 160 2.85 21.11 -20.70
CA LEU A 160 3.55 20.19 -21.59
C LEU A 160 3.27 20.49 -23.07
N PHE A 161 2.02 20.78 -23.42
CA PHE A 161 1.59 21.00 -24.80
C PHE A 161 1.43 22.48 -25.18
N GLY A 162 1.52 23.40 -24.22
CA GLY A 162 1.41 24.84 -24.44
C GLY A 162 0.09 25.27 -25.10
N ALA A 163 -0.09 26.56 -25.33
CA ALA A 163 -1.20 27.08 -26.14
C ALA A 163 -1.19 26.63 -27.63
N SER A 164 -0.36 25.64 -27.98
CA SER A 164 -0.27 25.02 -29.31
C SER A 164 -1.38 24.02 -29.58
N THR A 165 -2.19 23.66 -28.59
CA THR A 165 -3.43 22.91 -28.81
C THR A 165 -4.67 23.79 -28.65
N ASP A 166 -4.75 24.83 -29.48
CA ASP A 166 -5.93 24.90 -30.36
C ASP A 166 -5.85 23.69 -31.30
N ALA A 167 -5.98 22.49 -30.71
CA ALA A 167 -6.12 21.24 -31.43
C ALA A 167 -7.54 21.28 -31.98
N GLN A 168 -7.70 22.08 -33.03
CA GLN A 168 -8.44 21.64 -34.19
C GLN A 168 -8.14 20.15 -34.29
N ASN A 169 -9.13 19.34 -33.96
CA ASN A 169 -9.23 17.97 -34.42
C ASN A 169 -9.26 18.07 -35.95
N THR A 170 -8.10 18.39 -36.54
CA THR A 170 -7.87 18.36 -37.97
C THR A 170 -7.98 16.88 -38.23
N LYS A 171 -9.15 16.49 -38.73
CA LYS A 171 -9.42 15.12 -39.12
C LYS A 171 -8.41 14.82 -40.20
N HIS A 172 -7.26 14.27 -39.82
CA HIS A 172 -6.24 13.89 -40.75
C HIS A 172 -6.91 12.89 -41.69
N THR A 173 -7.12 13.30 -42.93
CA THR A 173 -7.69 12.42 -43.94
C THR A 173 -6.54 11.54 -44.44
N LEU A 174 -6.82 10.33 -44.93
CA LEU A 174 -5.77 9.43 -45.43
C LEU A 174 -4.83 10.12 -46.44
N SER A 175 -5.34 11.09 -47.19
CA SER A 175 -4.55 11.92 -48.12
C SER A 175 -3.51 12.84 -47.46
N SER A 176 -3.66 13.16 -46.17
CA SER A 176 -2.71 13.97 -45.38
C SER A 176 -1.77 13.10 -44.55
N ILE A 177 -2.26 11.96 -44.03
CA ILE A 177 -1.47 11.07 -43.17
C ILE A 177 -0.40 10.33 -43.95
N ILE A 178 -0.75 9.81 -45.13
CA ILE A 178 0.18 9.00 -45.93
C ILE A 178 1.46 9.77 -46.29
N PRO A 179 1.42 11.00 -46.85
CA PRO A 179 2.65 11.74 -47.14
C PRO A 179 3.44 12.13 -45.89
N GLU A 180 2.76 12.36 -44.75
CA GLU A 180 3.42 12.63 -43.47
C GLU A 180 4.16 11.39 -42.95
N LEU A 181 3.55 10.21 -43.05
CA LEU A 181 4.19 8.94 -42.71
C LEU A 181 5.34 8.60 -43.65
N ASP A 182 5.20 8.83 -44.95
CA ASP A 182 6.29 8.62 -45.92
C ASP A 182 7.48 9.56 -45.62
N GLY A 183 7.20 10.80 -45.21
CA GLY A 183 8.23 11.73 -44.72
C GLY A 183 8.92 11.22 -43.46
N ALA A 184 8.15 10.79 -42.46
CA ALA A 184 8.69 10.24 -41.22
C ALA A 184 9.52 8.96 -41.47
N VAL A 185 9.11 8.10 -42.40
CA VAL A 185 9.89 6.92 -42.81
C VAL A 185 11.20 7.33 -43.46
N ALA A 186 11.18 8.32 -44.35
CA ALA A 186 12.40 8.83 -45.00
C ALA A 186 13.37 9.45 -43.99
N ASP A 187 12.86 10.19 -43.00
CA ASP A 187 13.66 10.79 -41.93
C ASP A 187 14.33 9.71 -41.08
N LEU A 188 13.57 8.69 -40.64
CA LEU A 188 14.10 7.56 -39.88
C LEU A 188 15.13 6.75 -40.68
N GLU A 189 14.89 6.51 -41.98
CA GLU A 189 15.87 5.84 -42.85
C GLU A 189 17.16 6.66 -43.00
N SER A 190 17.07 7.99 -42.97
CA SER A 190 18.25 8.85 -42.99
C SER A 190 19.02 8.78 -41.67
N GLU A 191 18.33 8.77 -40.55
CA GLU A 191 18.92 8.68 -39.20
C GLU A 191 19.62 7.33 -38.99
N ILE A 192 19.00 6.24 -39.45
CA ILE A 192 19.62 4.91 -39.43
C ILE A 192 20.94 4.92 -40.21
N LYS A 193 20.97 5.53 -41.40
CA LYS A 193 22.20 5.61 -42.21
C LYS A 193 23.29 6.42 -41.50
N THR A 194 22.94 7.54 -40.86
CA THR A 194 23.91 8.32 -40.10
C THR A 194 24.45 7.53 -38.91
N LEU A 195 23.60 6.82 -38.17
CA LEU A 195 24.01 5.99 -37.05
C LEU A 195 24.91 4.82 -37.49
N GLU A 196 24.61 4.18 -38.62
CA GLU A 196 25.46 3.13 -39.18
C GLU A 196 26.86 3.66 -39.61
N GLU A 197 26.94 4.89 -40.10
CA GLU A 197 28.21 5.54 -40.43
C GLU A 197 29.00 5.87 -39.17
N GLU A 198 28.34 6.41 -38.14
CA GLU A 198 28.93 6.68 -36.84
C GLU A 198 29.44 5.39 -36.17
N GLU A 199 28.66 4.30 -36.21
CA GLU A 199 29.08 2.99 -35.69
C GLU A 199 30.35 2.50 -36.42
N LYS A 200 30.39 2.59 -37.75
CA LYS A 200 31.58 2.22 -38.54
C LYS A 200 32.79 3.07 -38.15
N ASN A 201 32.60 4.37 -37.94
CA ASN A 201 33.68 5.27 -37.54
C ASN A 201 34.20 4.95 -36.13
N ILE A 202 33.30 4.75 -35.16
CA ILE A 202 33.67 4.41 -33.79
C ILE A 202 34.37 3.05 -33.75
N THR A 203 33.86 2.04 -34.45
CA THR A 203 34.49 0.71 -34.51
C THR A 203 35.86 0.76 -35.19
N ALA A 204 36.06 1.59 -36.21
CA ALA A 204 37.36 1.81 -36.82
C ALA A 204 38.35 2.48 -35.85
N SER A 205 37.91 3.49 -35.11
CA SER A 205 38.75 4.17 -34.10
C SER A 205 39.13 3.25 -32.94
N LEU A 206 38.20 2.38 -32.50
CA LEU A 206 38.44 1.37 -31.49
C LEU A 206 39.49 0.36 -31.99
N LYS A 207 39.34 -0.16 -33.22
CA LYS A 207 40.31 -1.08 -33.83
C LYS A 207 41.69 -0.44 -33.96
N LYS A 208 41.76 0.84 -34.33
CA LYS A 208 43.02 1.59 -34.38
C LYS A 208 43.66 1.67 -32.99
N THR A 209 42.90 2.03 -31.97
CA THR A 209 43.39 2.15 -30.58
C THR A 209 43.82 0.80 -30.01
N VAL A 210 43.05 -0.27 -30.25
CA VAL A 210 43.44 -1.63 -29.83
C VAL A 210 44.68 -2.10 -30.59
N GLY A 211 44.81 -1.73 -31.87
CA GLY A 211 46.01 -1.98 -32.67
C GLY A 211 47.24 -1.31 -32.07
N THR A 212 47.17 0.00 -31.78
CA THR A 212 48.29 0.73 -31.16
C THR A 212 48.63 0.20 -29.77
N MET A 213 47.63 -0.19 -28.97
CA MET A 213 47.86 -0.82 -27.66
C MET A 213 48.43 -2.24 -27.76
N SER A 214 48.07 -2.99 -28.80
CA SER A 214 48.62 -4.34 -29.04
C SER A 214 50.09 -4.27 -29.44
N ASP A 215 50.47 -3.26 -30.24
CA ASP A 215 51.84 -3.01 -30.66
C ASP A 215 52.76 -2.76 -29.45
N LEU A 216 52.31 -1.88 -28.55
CA LEU A 216 53.00 -1.59 -27.28
C LEU A 216 53.14 -2.84 -26.40
N ARG A 217 52.15 -3.73 -26.41
CA ARG A 217 52.19 -4.98 -25.63
C ARG A 217 53.17 -6.00 -26.21
N TYR A 218 53.35 -6.03 -27.53
CA TYR A 218 54.32 -6.91 -28.19
C TYR A 218 55.71 -6.26 -28.37
N GLY A 219 55.89 -5.05 -27.85
CA GLY A 219 57.18 -4.37 -27.76
C GLY A 219 57.58 -3.62 -29.03
N GLU A 220 56.68 -3.46 -29.98
CA GLU A 220 56.89 -2.57 -31.13
C GLU A 220 56.49 -1.16 -30.70
N LEU A 221 57.51 -0.34 -30.45
CA LEU A 221 57.35 1.06 -30.10
C LEU A 221 57.13 1.86 -31.38
N ASP A 222 56.16 2.77 -31.36
CA ASP A 222 55.84 3.66 -32.48
C ASP A 222 57.06 4.50 -32.92
N ASN A 223 57.93 4.85 -31.97
CA ASN A 223 59.25 5.42 -32.25
C ASN A 223 60.32 4.31 -32.22
N LYS A 224 60.72 3.84 -33.40
CA LYS A 224 61.73 2.77 -33.57
C LYS A 224 63.16 3.23 -33.23
N ASP A 225 63.39 4.54 -33.11
CA ASP A 225 64.70 5.14 -32.82
C ASP A 225 64.95 5.35 -31.32
N LEU A 226 63.90 5.24 -30.48
CA LEU A 226 63.99 5.28 -29.00
C LEU A 226 65.12 4.44 -28.39
N PRO A 227 65.36 3.19 -28.83
CA PRO A 227 66.45 2.38 -28.27
C PRO A 227 67.82 2.99 -28.58
N GLN A 228 67.99 3.53 -29.79
CA GLN A 228 69.24 4.15 -30.22
C GLN A 228 69.46 5.47 -29.47
N ASP A 229 68.42 6.30 -29.36
CA ASP A 229 68.47 7.55 -28.59
C ASP A 229 68.83 7.30 -27.12
N ALA A 230 68.28 6.25 -26.51
CA ALA A 230 68.59 5.88 -25.13
C ALA A 230 70.05 5.41 -24.97
N LEU A 231 70.57 4.65 -25.94
CA LEU A 231 71.98 4.23 -25.97
C LEU A 231 72.91 5.42 -26.15
N ASP A 232 72.59 6.34 -27.05
CA ASP A 232 73.39 7.54 -27.31
C ASP A 232 73.41 8.45 -26.08
N ALA A 233 72.27 8.63 -25.41
CA ALA A 233 72.19 9.36 -24.14
C ALA A 233 73.00 8.70 -23.01
N LEU A 234 72.96 7.37 -22.91
CA LEU A 234 73.74 6.63 -21.91
C LEU A 234 75.25 6.75 -22.18
N ASN A 235 75.66 6.62 -23.44
CA ASN A 235 77.05 6.81 -23.84
C ASN A 235 77.54 8.24 -23.55
N ALA A 236 76.70 9.24 -23.78
CA ALA A 236 77.00 10.63 -23.42
C ALA A 236 77.18 10.80 -21.90
N LEU A 237 76.37 10.12 -21.08
CA LEU A 237 76.52 10.13 -19.63
C LEU A 237 77.83 9.45 -19.18
N VAL A 238 78.14 8.27 -19.74
CA VAL A 238 79.37 7.54 -19.46
C VAL A 238 80.60 8.35 -19.82
N ALA A 239 80.60 9.00 -20.99
CA ALA A 239 81.68 9.90 -21.41
C ALA A 239 81.90 11.01 -20.36
N ARG A 240 80.82 11.64 -19.90
CA ARG A 240 80.87 12.65 -18.82
C ARG A 240 81.41 12.12 -17.50
N CYS A 241 81.02 10.91 -17.10
CA CYS A 241 81.54 10.30 -15.87
C CYS A 241 83.03 9.97 -15.97
N ASN A 242 83.51 9.56 -17.15
CA ASN A 242 84.93 9.30 -17.40
C ASN A 242 85.76 10.58 -17.45
N GLU A 243 85.19 11.71 -17.88
CA GLU A 243 85.84 13.03 -17.81
C GLU A 243 85.97 13.56 -16.36
N MET A 244 85.16 13.04 -15.43
CA MET A 244 85.14 13.44 -14.02
C MET A 244 85.97 12.51 -13.10
N SER A 245 86.49 11.39 -13.62
CA SER A 245 87.35 10.43 -12.90
C SER A 245 88.82 10.62 -13.25
#